data_AF-A0A930XV91-F1
#
_entry.id   AF-A0A930XV91-F1
#
_cell.length_a   1.000
_cell.length_b   1.000
_cell.length_c   1.000
_cell.angle_alpha   90.00
_cell.angle_beta   90.00
_cell.angle_gamma   90.00
#
_symmetry.space_group_name_H-M   'P 1'
#
loop_
_entity.id
_entity.type
_entity.pdbx_description
1 polymer ?
#
loop_
_entity_poly.entity_id
_entity_poly.type
_entity_poly.pdbx_seq_one_letter_code
_entity_poly.pdbx_strand_id
1 'polypeptide(L)'
;MKNGVYGILKARFLIEDDAIKSWRFIVFLIVLAIIMIANTQRFEQKVFKIAELTNQVKELRSEFVDRRSELMKLKMESTVSERMVEKQIFQSTVPPIKIKVRKVAEEKNFFQKLWQ
;
A
#
# COMPACT_ATOMS: atom_id res chain seq x y z
N MET A 1 27.31 34.73 48.46
CA MET A 1 27.00 33.71 47.42
C MET A 1 26.93 32.27 47.94
N LYS A 2 27.70 31.87 48.98
CA LYS A 2 27.70 30.48 49.51
C LYS A 2 26.38 30.02 50.14
N ASN A 3 25.59 30.94 50.71
CA ASN A 3 24.38 30.59 51.46
C ASN A 3 23.18 30.19 50.57
N GLY A 4 23.14 30.66 49.32
CA GLY A 4 22.05 30.33 48.38
C GLY A 4 22.11 28.88 47.91
N VAL A 5 23.31 28.42 47.53
CA VAL A 5 23.55 27.02 47.11
C VAL A 5 23.32 26.06 48.28
N TYR A 6 23.72 26.46 49.49
CA TYR A 6 23.51 25.67 50.70
C TYR A 6 22.02 25.54 51.07
N GLY A 7 21.19 26.55 50.77
CA GLY A 7 19.74 26.50 50.95
C GLY A 7 19.03 25.55 49.98
N ILE A 8 19.52 25.43 48.75
CA ILE A 8 19.01 24.46 47.76
C ILE A 8 19.38 23.04 48.19
N LEU A 9 20.62 22.81 48.64
CA LEU A 9 21.09 21.52 49.14
C LEU A 9 20.37 21.07 50.42
N LYS A 10 20.01 22.00 51.31
CA LYS A 10 19.19 21.72 52.50
C LYS A 10 17.68 21.66 52.22
N ALA A 11 17.27 21.71 50.95
CA ALA A 11 15.86 21.66 50.55
C ALA A 11 15.00 22.71 51.27
N ARG A 12 15.53 23.92 51.50
CA ARG A 12 14.82 24.99 52.21
C ARG A 12 13.48 25.37 51.54
N PHE A 13 13.41 25.21 50.21
CA PHE A 13 12.19 25.35 49.38
C PHE A 13 11.05 24.39 49.78
N LEU A 14 11.35 23.27 50.44
CA LEU A 14 10.38 22.26 50.88
C LEU A 14 9.93 22.42 52.34
N ILE A 15 10.60 23.28 53.12
CA ILE A 15 10.43 23.35 54.59
C ILE A 15 9.91 24.74 55.04
N GLU A 16 10.07 25.79 54.23
CA GLU A 16 9.50 27.13 54.51
C GLU A 16 7.96 27.17 54.34
N ASP A 17 7.30 28.15 54.93
CA ASP A 17 5.82 28.28 54.99
C ASP A 17 5.12 28.24 53.60
N ASP A 18 5.86 28.45 52.51
CA ASP A 18 5.37 28.35 51.12
C ASP A 18 5.54 26.94 50.48
N ALA A 19 5.88 25.93 51.30
CA ALA A 19 6.16 24.54 50.88
C ALA A 19 5.01 23.86 50.12
N ILE A 20 3.75 24.26 50.35
CA ILE A 20 2.60 23.75 49.59
C ILE A 20 2.73 24.07 48.10
N LYS A 21 3.24 25.27 47.74
CA LYS A 21 3.42 25.68 46.35
C LYS A 21 4.54 24.88 45.68
N SER A 22 5.62 24.64 46.42
CA SER A 22 6.76 23.79 46.04
C SER A 22 6.36 22.33 45.78
N TRP A 23 5.54 21.75 46.65
CA TRP A 23 5.07 20.38 46.51
C TRP A 23 4.19 20.17 45.27
N ARG A 24 3.28 21.12 44.99
CA ARG A 24 2.48 21.12 43.75
C ARG A 24 3.34 21.14 42.50
N PHE A 25 4.45 21.87 42.51
CA PHE A 25 5.40 21.91 41.40
C PHE A 25 6.15 20.58 41.20
N ILE A 26 6.55 19.90 42.28
CA ILE A 26 7.20 18.58 42.19
C ILE A 26 6.24 17.53 41.62
N VAL A 27 4.99 17.51 42.09
CA VAL A 27 3.96 16.60 41.55
C VAL A 27 3.75 16.86 40.05
N PHE A 28 3.73 18.13 39.64
CA PHE A 28 3.64 18.50 38.23
C PHE A 28 4.80 17.91 37.40
N LEU A 29 6.05 18.00 37.88
CA LEU A 29 7.21 17.42 37.20
C LEU A 29 7.16 15.89 37.12
N ILE A 30 6.69 15.23 38.18
CA ILE A 30 6.52 13.77 38.18
C ILE A 30 5.47 13.35 37.15
N VAL A 31 4.33 14.03 37.10
CA VAL A 31 3.29 13.76 36.10
C VAL A 31 3.84 13.97 34.68
N LEU A 32 4.62 15.03 34.46
CA LEU A 32 5.26 15.30 33.17
C LEU A 32 6.24 14.18 32.80
N ALA A 33 7.05 13.70 33.75
CA ALA A 33 7.95 12.57 33.55
C ALA A 33 7.19 11.28 33.19
N ILE A 34 6.08 10.99 33.86
CA ILE A 34 5.22 9.84 33.54
C ILE A 34 4.65 9.96 32.12
N ILE A 35 4.17 11.14 31.73
CA ILE A 35 3.66 11.40 30.37
C ILE A 35 4.76 11.18 29.34
N MET A 36 5.99 11.63 29.61
CA MET A 36 7.13 11.46 28.72
C MET A 36 7.45 9.97 28.53
N ILE A 37 7.53 9.20 29.61
CA ILE A 37 7.80 7.75 29.57
C ILE A 37 6.68 7.03 28.79
N ALA A 38 5.41 7.36 29.06
CA ALA A 38 4.27 6.76 28.38
C ALA A 38 4.27 7.06 26.87
N ASN A 39 4.68 8.26 26.46
CA ASN A 39 4.79 8.63 25.06
C ASN A 39 5.90 7.83 24.36
N THR A 40 7.08 7.75 24.97
CA THR A 40 8.20 6.95 24.43
C THR A 40 7.80 5.50 24.21
N GLN A 41 7.13 4.87 25.17
CA GLN A 41 6.71 3.47 25.02
C GLN A 41 5.70 3.27 23.87
N ARG A 42 4.78 4.22 23.70
CA ARG A 42 3.81 4.21 22.58
C ARG A 42 4.50 4.43 21.24
N PHE A 43 5.51 5.29 21.20
CA PHE A 43 6.31 5.52 19.99
C PHE A 43 7.03 4.23 19.57
N GLU A 44 7.68 3.53 20.50
CA GLU A 44 8.34 2.26 20.23
C GLU A 44 7.38 1.21 19.66
N GLN A 45 6.21 1.02 20.29
CA GLN A 45 5.18 0.10 19.79
C GLN A 45 4.76 0.43 18.35
N LYS A 46 4.64 1.72 18.03
CA LYS A 46 4.30 2.18 16.68
C LYS A 46 5.41 1.85 15.67
N VAL A 47 6.67 2.02 16.04
CA VAL A 47 7.81 1.67 15.20
C VAL A 47 7.85 0.17 14.91
N PHE A 48 7.61 -0.68 15.92
CA PHE A 48 7.49 -2.12 15.70
C PHE A 48 6.35 -2.45 14.75
N LYS A 49 5.19 -1.80 14.89
CA LYS A 49 4.06 -2.02 13.99
C LYS A 49 4.36 -1.59 12.56
N ILE A 50 5.08 -0.48 12.37
CA ILE A 50 5.53 -0.02 11.06
C ILE A 50 6.46 -1.05 10.42
N ALA A 51 7.39 -1.62 11.18
CA ALA A 51 8.30 -2.65 10.67
C ALA A 51 7.55 -3.91 10.23
N GLU A 52 6.60 -4.38 11.04
CA GLU A 52 5.73 -5.52 10.71
C GLU A 52 4.95 -5.27 9.40
N LEU A 53 4.28 -4.12 9.30
CA LEU A 53 3.53 -3.75 8.10
C LEU A 53 4.42 -3.62 6.86
N THR A 54 5.64 -3.08 7.03
CA THR A 54 6.61 -2.96 5.94
C THR A 54 7.02 -4.34 5.40
N ASN A 55 7.22 -5.31 6.30
CA ASN A 55 7.52 -6.69 5.92
C ASN A 55 6.34 -7.32 5.16
N GLN A 56 5.10 -7.14 5.64
CA GLN A 56 3.90 -7.64 4.96
C GLN A 56 3.76 -7.06 3.54
N VAL A 57 4.00 -5.76 3.37
CA VAL A 57 3.99 -5.11 2.04
C VAL A 57 5.05 -5.71 1.13
N LYS A 58 6.25 -6.01 1.65
CA LYS A 58 7.32 -6.62 0.88
C LYS A 58 6.96 -8.05 0.45
N GLU A 59 6.37 -8.82 1.34
CA GLU A 59 5.91 -10.20 1.07
C GLU A 59 4.81 -10.21 -0.01
N LEU A 60 3.77 -9.39 0.16
CA LEU A 60 2.69 -9.24 -0.83
C LEU A 60 3.20 -8.81 -2.20
N ARG A 61 4.21 -7.93 -2.23
CA ARG A 61 4.85 -7.52 -3.48
C ARG A 61 5.62 -8.66 -4.13
N SER A 62 6.29 -9.51 -3.36
CA SER A 62 6.95 -10.71 -3.88
C SER A 62 5.91 -11.65 -4.47
N GLU A 63 4.85 -11.95 -3.73
CA GLU A 63 3.76 -12.81 -4.19
C GLU A 63 3.13 -12.28 -5.49
N PHE A 64 2.86 -10.98 -5.58
CA PHE A 64 2.33 -10.36 -6.80
C PHE A 64 3.25 -10.57 -8.00
N VAL A 65 4.57 -10.42 -7.84
CA VAL A 65 5.55 -10.60 -8.92
C VAL A 65 5.60 -12.06 -9.36
N ASP A 66 5.57 -13.00 -8.42
CA ASP A 66 5.58 -14.43 -8.69
C ASP A 66 4.31 -14.86 -9.43
N ARG A 67 3.14 -14.44 -8.93
CA ARG A 67 1.83 -14.68 -9.55
C ARG A 67 1.72 -14.06 -10.94
N ARG A 68 2.22 -12.85 -11.12
CA ARG A 68 2.26 -12.20 -12.44
C ARG A 68 3.09 -13.02 -13.42
N SER A 69 4.24 -13.51 -12.98
CA SER A 69 5.13 -14.33 -13.82
C SER A 69 4.49 -15.68 -14.17
N GLU A 70 3.81 -16.31 -13.21
CA GLU A 70 3.02 -17.53 -13.43
C GLU A 70 1.92 -17.31 -14.48
N LEU A 71 1.13 -16.23 -14.34
CA LEU A 71 0.08 -15.88 -15.29
C LEU A 71 0.62 -15.59 -16.69
N MET A 72 1.79 -14.93 -16.79
CA MET A 72 2.42 -14.72 -18.09
C MET A 72 2.79 -16.05 -18.74
N LYS A 73 3.41 -16.98 -18.00
CA LYS A 73 3.71 -18.34 -18.50
C LYS A 73 2.45 -19.07 -18.96
N LEU A 74 1.37 -19.00 -18.19
CA LEU A 74 0.09 -19.62 -18.56
C LEU A 74 -0.55 -18.97 -19.81
N LYS A 75 -0.37 -17.66 -19.99
CA LYS A 75 -0.87 -16.91 -21.14
C LYS A 75 -0.01 -17.11 -22.40
N MET A 76 1.23 -17.59 -22.27
CA MET A 76 2.12 -17.76 -23.42
C MET A 76 1.45 -18.62 -24.49
N GLU A 77 1.52 -18.13 -25.72
CA GLU A 77 0.88 -18.79 -26.87
C GLU A 77 1.38 -20.22 -27.05
N SER A 78 2.67 -20.47 -26.81
CA SER A 78 3.25 -21.81 -26.82
C SER A 78 2.58 -22.75 -25.81
N THR A 79 2.42 -22.31 -24.56
CA THR A 79 1.79 -23.09 -23.49
C THR A 79 0.30 -23.34 -23.77
N VAL A 80 -0.39 -22.35 -24.35
CA VAL A 80 -1.78 -22.52 -24.79
C VAL A 80 -1.86 -23.51 -25.95
N SER A 81 -0.99 -23.40 -26.96
CA SER A 81 -0.98 -24.29 -28.12
C SER A 81 -0.71 -25.74 -27.72
N GLU A 82 0.22 -25.98 -26.79
CA GLU A 82 0.58 -27.31 -26.29
C GLU A 82 -0.63 -27.98 -25.60
N ARG A 83 -1.36 -27.24 -24.75
CA ARG A 83 -2.60 -27.74 -24.11
C ARG A 83 -3.75 -27.96 -25.10
N MET A 84 -3.79 -27.21 -26.20
CA MET A 84 -4.84 -27.32 -27.21
C MET A 84 -4.65 -28.55 -28.13
N VAL A 85 -3.45 -29.16 -28.16
CA VAL A 85 -3.18 -30.41 -28.89
C VAL A 85 -4.08 -31.56 -28.40
N GLU A 86 -4.31 -31.67 -27.09
CA GLU A 86 -5.23 -32.67 -26.52
C GLU A 86 -6.65 -32.53 -27.08
N LYS A 87 -7.05 -31.29 -27.39
CA LYS A 87 -8.36 -30.96 -27.96
C LYS A 87 -8.38 -31.03 -29.49
N GLN A 88 -7.29 -31.48 -30.13
CA GLN A 88 -7.12 -31.52 -31.58
C GLN A 88 -7.20 -30.14 -32.26
N ILE A 89 -6.90 -29.06 -31.52
CA ILE A 89 -6.90 -27.69 -32.04
C ILE A 89 -5.45 -27.26 -32.30
N PHE A 90 -5.18 -26.82 -33.53
CA PHE A 90 -3.83 -26.45 -33.98
C PHE A 90 -3.75 -24.98 -34.40
N GLN A 91 -2.54 -24.43 -34.32
CA GLN A 91 -2.27 -23.07 -34.81
C GLN A 91 -2.33 -23.04 -36.35
N SER A 92 -3.00 -22.02 -36.89
CA SER A 92 -3.00 -21.80 -38.34
C SER A 92 -1.66 -21.20 -38.77
N THR A 93 -0.95 -21.88 -39.66
CA THR A 93 0.28 -21.34 -40.28
C THR A 93 -0.04 -20.25 -41.31
N VAL A 94 -1.28 -20.20 -41.80
CA VAL A 94 -1.74 -19.27 -42.83
C VAL A 94 -2.50 -18.11 -42.16
N PRO A 95 -2.19 -16.84 -42.50
CA PRO A 95 -2.90 -15.70 -41.95
C PRO A 95 -4.37 -15.68 -42.42
N PRO A 96 -5.30 -15.18 -41.59
CA PRO A 96 -6.72 -15.11 -41.95
C PRO A 96 -6.96 -14.10 -43.09
N ILE A 97 -7.80 -14.48 -44.04
CA ILE A 97 -8.15 -13.64 -45.19
C ILE A 97 -9.40 -12.82 -44.86
N LYS A 98 -9.33 -11.50 -45.05
CA LYS A 98 -10.49 -10.62 -44.88
C LYS A 98 -11.46 -10.80 -46.05
N ILE A 99 -12.56 -11.52 -45.82
CA ILE A 99 -13.65 -11.63 -46.81
C ILE A 99 -14.39 -10.29 -46.85
N LYS A 100 -14.17 -9.51 -47.91
CA LYS A 100 -15.03 -8.36 -48.23
C LYS A 100 -16.18 -8.87 -49.08
N VAL A 101 -17.38 -8.94 -48.49
CA VAL A 101 -18.60 -9.24 -49.23
C VAL A 101 -18.83 -8.09 -50.21
N ARG A 102 -18.57 -8.33 -51.50
CA ARG A 102 -19.07 -7.44 -52.54
C ARG A 102 -20.58 -7.61 -52.53
N LYS A 103 -21.30 -6.57 -52.06
CA LYS A 103 -22.72 -6.46 -52.38
C LYS A 103 -22.79 -6.48 -53.90
N VAL A 104 -23.44 -7.51 -54.46
CA VAL A 104 -23.80 -7.53 -55.88
C VAL A 104 -24.46 -6.19 -56.14
N ALA A 105 -23.93 -5.42 -57.07
CA ALA A 105 -24.60 -4.22 -57.51
C ALA A 105 -25.95 -4.70 -58.07
N GLU A 106 -27.01 -4.47 -57.31
CA GLU A 106 -28.36 -4.51 -57.86
C GLU A 106 -28.34 -3.48 -58.98
N GLU A 107 -28.18 -3.94 -60.23
CA GLU A 107 -28.51 -3.12 -61.37
C GLU A 107 -29.94 -2.66 -61.11
N LYS A 108 -30.12 -1.35 -60.93
CA LYS A 108 -31.45 -0.76 -60.69
C LYS A 108 -32.39 -1.37 -61.72
N ASN A 109 -33.31 -2.20 -61.23
CA ASN A 109 -34.33 -2.83 -62.06
C ASN A 109 -34.95 -1.75 -62.93
N PHE A 110 -35.10 -2.05 -64.22
CA PHE A 110 -35.61 -1.18 -65.29
C PHE A 110 -36.68 -0.17 -64.86
N PHE A 111 -37.57 -0.56 -63.94
CA PHE A 111 -38.64 0.27 -63.37
C PHE A 111 -38.19 1.44 -62.46
N GLN A 112 -37.00 1.41 -61.86
CA GLN A 112 -36.45 2.52 -61.07
C GLN A 112 -35.80 3.63 -61.91
N LYS A 113 -35.43 3.35 -63.18
CA LYS A 113 -34.92 4.37 -64.12
C LYS A 113 -36.04 5.17 -64.79
N LEU A 114 -37.29 4.70 -64.73
CA LEU A 114 -38.42 5.29 -65.44
C LEU A 114 -39.12 6.43 -64.66
N TRP A 115 -38.80 6.59 -63.38
CA TRP A 115 -39.42 7.56 -62.46
C TRP A 115 -38.37 8.47 -61.79
N GLN A 116 -37.42 8.96 -62.57
CA GLN A 116 -36.54 10.09 -62.20
C GLN A 116 -36.36 11.05 -63.37
#